data_AF-A0A9E5TXR2-F1
#
_entry.id   AF-A0A9E5TXR2-F1
#
_cell.length_a   1.000
_cell.length_b   1.000
_cell.length_c   1.000
_cell.angle_alpha   90.00
_cell.angle_beta   90.00
_cell.angle_gamma   90.00
#
_symmetry.space_group_name_H-M   'P 1'
#
loop_
_entity.id
_entity.type
_entity.pdbx_description
1 polymer ?
#
loop_
_entity_poly.entity_id
_entity_poly.type
_entity_poly.pdbx_seq_one_letter_code
_entity_poly.pdbx_strand_id
1 'polypeptide(L)'
;MPPERREMVNDIHLVTGGYFPGAAAEEVIVNQRFAEANELRIGDTFQATINERKETLRIVGTAISPEYVYALRNVQQFAPDDAGFAVVFARESFVEDAFDMTNAFNQVTGLLRPGANADRVLDRIEQELEPYGVYVKYSRKDQVSNRYLTEELKGVKSSAQVVPMVFLVVAAVVVHIIVHRLTEMQRTQIGLLCAMGYSKPRVVSHYVSYALIIAVVGTAAGSLGGYHMAGGFMRMYNRFFRFPSLRVVFQPSAVVLAFALSGGMCMLGAARSAWNVLKMEPAQAIRPATGATERTVRPGRLSFLWKWLPLNWRMTVRSAVRSRARSLFSVFGVAVATMMLVVGATTMDYFDWLIAYQFGQVDRSDVRVDFANERPEAAVLEIEKVEGVRRAEGILQVGGQLRNGWRTKYVV
;
A
#
# COMPACT_ATOMS: atom_id res chain seq x y z
N MET A 1 21.51 9.80 -24.12
CA MET A 1 20.22 10.03 -24.85
C MET A 1 20.51 10.41 -26.28
N PRO A 2 19.71 9.97 -27.27
CA PRO A 2 19.92 10.38 -28.66
C PRO A 2 19.85 11.91 -28.79
N PRO A 3 20.56 12.50 -29.77
CA PRO A 3 20.56 13.95 -29.95
C PRO A 3 19.18 14.48 -30.35
N GLU A 4 18.41 13.68 -31.09
CA GLU A 4 17.02 13.96 -31.45
C GLU A 4 16.07 13.02 -30.71
N ARG A 5 14.91 13.54 -30.32
CA ARG A 5 13.91 12.76 -29.60
C ARG A 5 13.30 11.71 -30.51
N ARG A 6 13.38 10.45 -30.10
CA ARG A 6 12.74 9.29 -30.73
C ARG A 6 12.07 8.43 -29.67
N GLU A 7 11.06 7.66 -30.06
CA GLU A 7 10.45 6.70 -29.14
C GLU A 7 11.48 5.62 -28.75
N MET A 8 11.68 5.46 -27.45
CA MET A 8 12.59 4.47 -26.87
C MET A 8 11.90 3.71 -25.75
N VAL A 9 12.38 2.50 -25.46
CA VAL A 9 11.98 1.80 -24.25
C VAL A 9 12.42 2.65 -23.06
N ASN A 10 11.51 2.85 -22.11
CA ASN A 10 11.71 3.70 -20.94
C ASN A 10 12.00 5.18 -21.27
N ASP A 11 11.43 5.71 -22.36
CA ASP A 11 11.56 7.15 -22.70
C ASP A 11 11.10 8.06 -21.56
N ILE A 12 11.75 9.22 -21.47
CA ILE A 12 11.47 10.22 -20.45
C ILE A 12 10.21 11.02 -20.79
N HIS A 13 9.45 11.38 -19.76
CA HIS A 13 8.38 12.33 -19.87
C HIS A 13 8.90 13.73 -19.50
N LEU A 14 9.13 14.57 -20.51
CA LEU A 14 9.48 15.98 -20.31
C LEU A 14 8.34 16.72 -19.60
N VAL A 15 8.70 17.46 -18.55
CA VAL A 15 7.75 18.22 -17.72
C VAL A 15 7.89 19.71 -17.99
N THR A 16 9.12 20.22 -18.01
CA THR A 16 9.42 21.61 -18.35
C THR A 16 10.64 21.69 -19.28
N GLY A 17 10.71 22.75 -20.09
CA GLY A 17 11.85 22.99 -20.99
C GLY A 17 11.79 22.18 -22.28
N GLY A 18 12.96 21.93 -22.86
CA GLY A 18 13.09 21.30 -24.18
C GLY A 18 14.03 20.09 -24.19
N TYR A 19 13.87 19.24 -25.21
CA TYR A 19 14.79 18.13 -25.48
C TYR A 19 16.05 18.66 -26.17
N PHE A 20 17.05 19.05 -25.37
CA PHE A 20 18.35 19.53 -25.83
C PHE A 20 18.29 20.55 -27.00
N PRO A 21 17.67 21.73 -26.78
CA PRO A 21 17.33 22.68 -27.83
C PRO A 21 18.54 23.40 -28.45
N GLY A 22 19.70 23.42 -27.79
CA GLY A 22 20.92 24.03 -28.30
C GLY A 22 21.80 23.02 -29.04
N ALA A 23 23.01 23.46 -29.40
CA ALA A 23 24.08 22.60 -29.92
C ALA A 23 25.15 22.27 -28.85
N ALA A 24 25.05 22.86 -27.66
CA ALA A 24 26.00 22.64 -26.58
C ALA A 24 25.92 21.20 -26.06
N ALA A 25 27.07 20.59 -25.82
CA ALA A 25 27.20 19.21 -25.37
C ALA A 25 26.80 19.06 -23.88
N GLU A 26 27.02 20.12 -23.11
CA GLU A 26 26.82 20.20 -21.65
C GLU A 26 25.36 20.47 -21.27
N GLU A 27 24.44 20.44 -22.25
CA GLU A 27 23.01 20.54 -22.00
C GLU A 27 22.49 19.25 -21.36
N VAL A 28 21.85 19.40 -20.20
CA VAL A 28 21.28 18.28 -19.46
C VAL A 28 19.82 18.51 -19.11
N ILE A 29 19.09 17.40 -19.05
CA ILE A 29 17.73 17.35 -18.51
C ILE A 29 17.85 16.66 -17.16
N VAL A 30 17.28 17.25 -16.12
CA VAL A 30 17.38 16.72 -14.76
C VAL A 30 16.05 16.12 -14.31
N ASN A 31 16.09 15.17 -13.38
CA ASN A 31 14.87 14.68 -12.74
C ASN A 31 14.10 15.85 -12.09
N GLN A 32 12.79 15.91 -12.32
CA GLN A 32 11.95 16.98 -11.81
C GLN A 32 12.05 17.15 -10.29
N ARG A 33 12.10 16.05 -9.52
CA ARG A 33 12.13 16.13 -8.05
C ARG A 33 13.44 16.73 -7.54
N PHE A 34 14.54 16.37 -8.18
CA PHE A 34 15.84 16.94 -7.86
C PHE A 34 15.89 18.44 -8.13
N ALA A 35 15.32 18.88 -9.26
CA ALA A 35 15.21 20.30 -9.58
C ALA A 35 14.32 21.05 -8.58
N GLU A 36 13.14 20.50 -8.23
CA GLU A 36 12.22 21.09 -7.26
C GLU A 36 12.84 21.18 -5.84
N ALA A 37 13.56 20.14 -5.40
CA ALA A 37 14.17 20.09 -4.07
C ALA A 37 15.37 21.04 -3.90
N ASN A 38 16.11 21.30 -4.99
CA ASN A 38 17.27 22.18 -4.99
C ASN A 38 16.97 23.58 -5.59
N GLU A 39 15.69 23.91 -5.81
CA GLU A 39 15.23 25.18 -6.39
C GLU A 39 15.84 25.53 -7.76
N LEU A 40 16.28 24.51 -8.52
CA LEU A 40 16.93 24.66 -9.82
C LEU A 40 15.90 24.96 -10.91
N ARG A 41 16.23 25.92 -11.77
CA ARG A 41 15.41 26.37 -12.89
C ARG A 41 16.09 26.09 -14.22
N ILE A 42 15.30 26.17 -15.29
CA ILE A 42 15.83 26.08 -16.66
C ILE A 42 16.75 27.28 -16.90
N GLY A 43 17.93 27.00 -17.44
CA GLY A 43 19.00 27.98 -17.65
C GLY A 43 20.06 27.97 -16.56
N ASP A 44 19.76 27.42 -15.37
CA ASP A 44 20.74 27.30 -14.30
C ASP A 44 21.86 26.32 -14.67
N THR A 45 23.01 26.49 -14.02
CA THR A 45 24.17 25.62 -14.18
C THR A 45 24.59 25.06 -12.84
N PHE A 46 25.11 23.82 -12.85
CA PHE A 46 25.69 23.20 -11.67
C PHE A 46 26.93 22.39 -12.05
N GLN A 47 27.83 22.20 -11.10
CA GLN A 47 29.03 21.39 -11.32
C GLN A 47 28.80 19.94 -10.92
N ALA A 48 29.19 19.02 -11.79
CA ALA A 48 29.24 17.60 -11.51
C ALA A 48 30.68 17.11 -11.64
N THR A 49 31.11 16.23 -10.74
CA THR A 49 32.39 15.53 -10.91
C THR A 49 32.12 14.23 -11.66
N ILE A 50 32.56 14.14 -12.91
CA ILE A 50 32.38 13.00 -13.81
C ILE A 50 33.76 12.49 -14.20
N ASN A 51 34.05 11.21 -13.94
CA ASN A 51 35.35 10.59 -14.23
C ASN A 51 36.56 11.44 -13.77
N GLU A 52 36.50 11.91 -12.51
CA GLU A 52 37.52 12.78 -11.87
C GLU A 52 37.66 14.19 -12.47
N ARG A 53 36.85 14.56 -13.46
CA ARG A 53 36.79 15.91 -14.04
C ARG A 53 35.60 16.68 -13.52
N LYS A 54 35.77 17.98 -13.31
CA LYS A 54 34.66 18.88 -12.96
C LYS A 54 34.04 19.41 -14.24
N GLU A 55 32.83 18.95 -14.52
CA GLU A 55 32.02 19.38 -15.66
C GLU A 55 30.97 20.39 -15.21
N THR A 56 30.78 21.46 -15.99
CA THR A 56 29.72 22.44 -15.74
C THR A 56 28.54 22.13 -16.64
N LEU A 57 27.44 21.66 -16.04
CA LEU A 57 26.25 21.22 -16.74
C LEU A 57 25.20 22.33 -16.75
N ARG A 58 24.53 22.53 -17.89
CA ARG A 58 23.44 23.51 -18.03
C ARG A 58 22.08 22.83 -18.16
N ILE A 59 21.15 23.23 -17.30
CA ILE A 59 19.80 22.67 -17.28
C ILE A 59 18.96 23.25 -18.41
N VAL A 60 18.47 22.40 -19.31
CA VAL A 60 17.58 22.79 -20.42
C VAL A 60 16.15 22.29 -20.28
N GLY A 61 15.92 21.38 -19.33
CA GLY A 61 14.60 20.86 -19.03
C GLY A 61 14.58 19.99 -17.80
N THR A 62 13.37 19.64 -17.38
CA THR A 62 13.13 18.65 -16.34
C THR A 62 12.27 17.52 -16.86
N ALA A 63 12.48 16.31 -16.34
CA ALA A 63 11.73 15.14 -16.77
C ALA A 63 11.43 14.15 -15.64
N ILE A 64 10.49 13.26 -15.91
CA ILE A 64 10.17 12.08 -15.10
C ILE A 64 10.57 10.85 -15.92
N SER A 65 11.27 9.89 -15.31
CA SER A 65 11.63 8.63 -15.95
C SER A 65 10.83 7.46 -15.37
N PRO A 66 10.32 6.54 -16.21
CA PRO A 66 9.66 5.32 -15.74
C PRO A 66 10.60 4.38 -14.96
N GLU A 67 11.92 4.49 -15.15
CA GLU A 67 12.89 3.71 -14.38
C GLU A 67 13.10 4.25 -12.97
N TYR A 68 12.80 5.53 -12.74
CA TYR A 68 13.05 6.25 -11.49
C TYR A 68 11.77 6.89 -10.93
N VAL A 69 10.64 6.18 -11.01
CA VAL A 69 9.39 6.55 -10.33
C VAL A 69 9.61 6.58 -8.81
N TYR A 70 10.40 5.63 -8.30
CA TYR A 70 10.93 5.61 -6.93
C TYR A 70 12.45 5.74 -6.98
N ALA A 71 12.95 6.97 -6.84
CA ALA A 71 14.37 7.30 -7.03
C ALA A 71 15.19 6.98 -5.78
N LEU A 72 15.72 5.77 -5.72
CA LEU A 72 16.67 5.34 -4.69
C LEU A 72 18.09 5.37 -5.24
N ARG A 73 19.04 5.87 -4.45
CA ARG A 73 20.47 5.77 -4.77
C ARG A 73 20.96 4.33 -4.68
N ASN A 74 20.53 3.61 -3.65
CA ASN A 74 20.90 2.23 -3.40
C ASN A 74 19.72 1.45 -2.78
N VAL A 75 19.82 0.11 -2.77
CA VAL A 75 18.76 -0.77 -2.21
C VAL A 75 18.65 -0.72 -0.68
N GLN A 76 19.63 -0.14 0.01
CA GLN A 76 19.64 0.03 1.46
C GLN A 76 18.86 1.28 1.90
N GLN A 77 18.66 2.22 0.98
CA GLN A 77 17.91 3.44 1.21
C GLN A 77 16.42 3.13 1.28
N PHE A 78 15.78 3.50 2.40
CA PHE A 78 14.37 3.23 2.64
C PHE A 78 13.43 4.21 1.93
N ALA A 79 13.87 5.45 1.66
CA ALA A 79 13.05 6.48 1.04
C ALA A 79 13.86 7.33 0.05
N PRO A 80 13.25 7.87 -1.01
CA PRO A 80 13.94 8.74 -1.96
C PRO A 80 14.50 9.98 -1.27
N ASP A 81 15.73 10.35 -1.65
CA ASP A 81 16.36 11.61 -1.26
C ASP A 81 16.40 12.53 -2.49
N ASP A 82 15.34 13.32 -2.65
CA ASP A 82 15.23 14.23 -3.79
C ASP A 82 16.31 15.31 -3.78
N ALA A 83 16.88 15.66 -2.62
CA ALA A 83 17.90 16.70 -2.52
C ALA A 83 19.30 16.15 -2.83
N GLY A 84 19.65 14.98 -2.28
CA GLY A 84 20.97 14.37 -2.40
C GLY A 84 21.14 13.35 -3.52
N PHE A 85 20.08 12.98 -4.26
CA PHE A 85 20.16 12.07 -5.40
C PHE A 85 19.58 12.68 -6.69
N ALA A 86 20.44 12.86 -7.69
CA ALA A 86 20.09 13.37 -9.00
C ALA A 86 20.11 12.26 -10.05
N VAL A 87 19.08 12.22 -10.89
CA VAL A 87 19.12 11.49 -12.17
C VAL A 87 19.22 12.53 -13.28
N VAL A 88 20.29 12.45 -14.07
CA VAL A 88 20.61 13.41 -15.12
C VAL A 88 20.61 12.70 -16.47
N PHE A 89 19.92 13.28 -17.44
CA PHE A 89 19.87 12.81 -18.81
C PHE A 89 20.69 13.78 -19.69
N ALA A 90 21.73 13.26 -20.31
CA ALA A 90 22.61 14.00 -21.21
C ALA A 90 22.65 13.35 -22.60
N ARG A 91 23.18 14.08 -23.59
CA ARG A 91 23.43 13.54 -24.93
C ARG A 91 24.40 12.36 -24.86
N GLU A 92 24.15 11.35 -25.68
CA GLU A 92 24.99 10.15 -25.77
C GLU A 92 26.45 10.51 -26.02
N SER A 93 26.72 11.40 -26.98
CA SER A 93 28.07 11.88 -27.29
C SER A 93 28.78 12.55 -26.10
N PHE A 94 28.04 13.26 -25.24
CA PHE A 94 28.61 13.87 -24.02
C PHE A 94 28.95 12.80 -22.99
N VAL A 95 28.07 11.81 -22.80
CA VAL A 95 28.31 10.70 -21.86
C VAL A 95 29.47 9.82 -22.33
N GLU A 96 29.56 9.54 -23.63
CA GLU A 96 30.68 8.77 -24.20
C GLU A 96 32.03 9.46 -23.95
N ASP A 97 32.11 10.79 -24.18
CA ASP A 97 33.32 11.57 -23.94
C ASP A 97 33.64 11.68 -22.43
N ALA A 98 32.64 11.99 -21.60
CA ALA A 98 32.82 12.18 -20.17
C ALA A 98 33.26 10.90 -19.44
N PHE A 99 32.88 9.72 -19.94
CA PHE A 99 33.26 8.42 -19.36
C PHE A 99 34.35 7.68 -20.13
N ASP A 100 34.90 8.26 -21.20
CA ASP A 100 35.88 7.59 -22.09
C ASP A 100 35.36 6.24 -22.65
N MET A 101 34.08 6.24 -23.06
CA MET A 101 33.30 5.07 -23.49
C MET A 101 32.82 5.20 -24.94
N THR A 102 33.69 5.60 -25.87
CA THR A 102 33.32 5.76 -27.29
C THR A 102 32.83 4.45 -27.91
N ASN A 103 31.62 4.44 -28.50
CA ASN A 103 30.96 3.25 -29.06
C ASN A 103 30.75 2.11 -28.04
N ALA A 104 30.65 2.42 -26.76
CA ALA A 104 30.36 1.47 -25.69
C ALA A 104 29.03 1.80 -25.00
N PHE A 105 28.41 0.79 -24.39
CA PHE A 105 27.18 0.93 -23.62
C PHE A 105 27.29 0.16 -22.31
N ASN A 106 26.57 0.61 -21.29
CA ASN A 106 26.48 -0.03 -19.99
C ASN A 106 25.23 -0.89 -19.81
N GLN A 107 24.19 -0.69 -20.64
CA GLN A 107 22.91 -1.35 -20.49
C GLN A 107 22.25 -1.60 -21.85
N VAL A 108 21.69 -2.81 -22.01
CA VAL A 108 20.82 -3.17 -23.13
C VAL A 108 19.42 -3.39 -22.59
N THR A 109 18.46 -2.64 -23.11
CA THR A 109 17.04 -2.74 -22.73
C THR A 109 16.19 -2.98 -23.97
N GLY A 110 15.19 -3.85 -23.86
CA GLY A 110 14.32 -4.19 -24.98
C GLY A 110 12.96 -4.73 -24.55
N LEU A 111 12.04 -4.77 -25.51
CA LEU A 111 10.71 -5.37 -25.33
C LEU A 111 10.72 -6.81 -25.83
N LEU A 112 10.02 -7.68 -25.11
CA LEU A 112 9.81 -9.06 -25.51
C LEU A 112 8.49 -9.20 -26.27
N ARG A 113 8.46 -10.09 -27.27
CA ARG A 113 7.21 -10.45 -27.96
C ARG A 113 6.24 -11.12 -26.98
N PRO A 114 4.92 -10.94 -27.15
CA PRO A 114 3.93 -11.62 -26.32
C PRO A 114 4.15 -13.13 -26.29
N GLY A 115 4.14 -13.73 -25.09
CA GLY A 115 4.37 -15.17 -24.89
C GLY A 115 5.83 -15.62 -24.87
N ALA A 116 6.80 -14.73 -25.11
CA ALA A 116 8.22 -15.07 -24.97
C ALA A 116 8.59 -15.36 -23.51
N ASN A 117 9.45 -16.37 -23.29
CA ASN A 117 10.01 -16.66 -21.97
C ASN A 117 11.17 -15.70 -21.70
N ALA A 118 10.97 -14.74 -20.78
CA ALA A 118 11.95 -13.72 -20.46
C ALA A 118 13.28 -14.30 -19.98
N ASP A 119 13.24 -15.31 -19.11
CA ASP A 119 14.45 -15.92 -18.55
C ASP A 119 15.30 -16.55 -19.65
N ARG A 120 14.69 -17.31 -20.58
CA ARG A 120 15.42 -17.90 -21.73
C ARG A 120 16.04 -16.88 -22.66
N VAL A 121 15.35 -15.77 -22.91
CA VAL A 121 15.88 -14.71 -23.78
C VAL A 121 17.04 -14.00 -23.09
N LEU A 122 16.90 -13.68 -21.80
CA LEU A 122 17.96 -13.05 -21.01
C LEU A 122 19.17 -13.99 -20.85
N ASP A 123 18.97 -15.28 -20.64
CA ASP A 123 20.05 -16.28 -20.61
C ASP A 123 20.81 -16.32 -21.93
N ARG A 124 20.10 -16.24 -23.07
CA ARG A 124 20.74 -16.23 -24.38
C ARG A 124 21.55 -14.96 -24.63
N ILE A 125 21.00 -13.80 -24.25
CA ILE A 125 21.70 -12.51 -24.35
C ILE A 125 22.93 -12.50 -23.44
N GLU A 126 22.82 -13.02 -22.21
CA GLU A 126 23.95 -13.14 -21.30
C GLU A 126 25.07 -13.99 -21.90
N GLN A 127 24.74 -15.13 -22.53
CA GLN A 127 25.73 -15.98 -23.21
C GLN A 127 26.43 -15.26 -24.38
N GLU A 128 25.69 -14.48 -25.17
CA GLU A 128 26.27 -13.76 -26.31
C GLU A 128 27.11 -12.55 -25.87
N LEU A 129 26.78 -11.96 -24.73
CA LEU A 129 27.48 -10.80 -24.16
C LEU A 129 28.53 -11.16 -23.10
N GLU A 130 28.67 -12.44 -22.73
CA GLU A 130 29.66 -12.91 -21.75
C GLU A 130 31.09 -12.39 -22.02
N PRO A 131 31.60 -12.37 -23.27
CA PRO A 131 32.94 -11.85 -23.55
C PRO A 131 33.12 -10.36 -23.24
N TYR A 132 32.02 -9.60 -23.14
CA TYR A 132 32.02 -8.17 -22.86
C TYR A 132 31.74 -7.86 -21.37
N GLY A 133 31.42 -8.87 -20.56
CA GLY A 133 31.12 -8.72 -19.14
C GLY A 133 29.65 -8.35 -18.87
N VAL A 134 28.87 -9.32 -18.39
CA VAL A 134 27.47 -9.11 -17.98
C VAL A 134 27.38 -9.18 -16.45
N TYR A 135 27.15 -8.02 -15.83
CA TYR A 135 27.06 -7.92 -14.37
C TYR A 135 25.71 -8.42 -13.83
N VAL A 136 24.62 -7.97 -14.45
CA VAL A 136 23.26 -8.27 -14.01
C VAL A 136 22.34 -8.41 -15.21
N LYS A 137 21.48 -9.43 -15.18
CA LYS A 137 20.29 -9.53 -16.04
C LYS A 137 19.05 -9.53 -15.16
N TYR A 138 18.05 -8.77 -15.56
CA TYR A 138 16.78 -8.74 -14.84
C TYR A 138 15.62 -8.48 -15.80
N SER A 139 14.45 -8.97 -15.41
CA SER A 139 13.21 -8.68 -16.09
C SER A 139 12.52 -7.47 -15.44
N ARG A 140 11.48 -6.92 -16.08
CA ARG A 140 10.74 -5.76 -15.54
C ARG A 140 10.27 -5.95 -14.10
N LYS A 141 9.83 -7.17 -13.72
CA LYS A 141 9.36 -7.46 -12.34
C LYS A 141 10.45 -7.27 -11.27
N ASP A 142 11.71 -7.38 -11.66
CA ASP A 142 12.86 -7.34 -10.74
C ASP A 142 13.57 -5.98 -10.77
N GLN A 143 13.24 -5.10 -11.74
CA GLN A 143 13.72 -3.72 -11.76
C GLN A 143 13.25 -3.00 -10.49
N VAL A 144 14.19 -2.32 -9.80
CA VAL A 144 13.99 -1.82 -8.43
C VAL A 144 12.74 -0.96 -8.30
N SER A 145 12.65 0.14 -9.05
CA SER A 145 11.51 1.06 -9.00
C SER A 145 10.17 0.35 -9.29
N ASN A 146 10.12 -0.50 -10.31
CA ASN A 146 8.93 -1.28 -10.67
C ASN A 146 8.56 -2.30 -9.59
N ARG A 147 9.54 -2.97 -8.98
CA ARG A 147 9.30 -3.95 -7.92
C ARG A 147 8.71 -3.26 -6.69
N TYR A 148 9.32 -2.17 -6.21
CA TYR A 148 8.78 -1.40 -5.08
C TYR A 148 7.37 -0.89 -5.36
N LEU A 149 7.17 -0.28 -6.54
CA LEU A 149 5.86 0.20 -6.95
C LEU A 149 4.83 -0.95 -7.02
N THR A 150 5.19 -2.09 -7.60
CA THR A 150 4.27 -3.22 -7.76
C THR A 150 3.91 -3.85 -6.42
N GLU A 151 4.89 -4.04 -5.52
CA GLU A 151 4.63 -4.58 -4.18
C GLU A 151 3.79 -3.61 -3.34
N GLU A 152 4.05 -2.31 -3.44
CA GLU A 152 3.24 -1.29 -2.78
C GLU A 152 1.79 -1.31 -3.29
N LEU A 153 1.58 -1.34 -4.61
CA LEU A 153 0.25 -1.44 -5.20
C LEU A 153 -0.48 -2.74 -4.84
N LYS A 154 0.25 -3.86 -4.69
CA LYS A 154 -0.33 -5.11 -4.17
C LYS A 154 -0.76 -4.96 -2.73
N GLY A 155 0.05 -4.32 -1.88
CA GLY A 155 -0.26 -4.03 -0.48
C GLY A 155 -1.51 -3.17 -0.34
N VAL A 156 -1.60 -2.08 -1.12
CA VAL A 156 -2.78 -1.22 -1.21
C VAL A 156 -4.01 -2.01 -1.67
N LYS A 157 -3.88 -2.81 -2.73
CA LYS A 157 -4.99 -3.63 -3.24
C LYS A 157 -5.50 -4.64 -2.20
N SER A 158 -4.58 -5.31 -1.50
CA SER A 158 -4.92 -6.27 -0.44
C SER A 158 -5.67 -5.57 0.69
N SER A 159 -5.15 -4.44 1.17
CA SER A 159 -5.76 -3.64 2.24
C SER A 159 -7.15 -3.11 1.84
N ALA A 160 -7.29 -2.65 0.60
CA ALA A 160 -8.56 -2.18 0.04
C ALA A 160 -9.62 -3.29 -0.12
N GLN A 161 -9.23 -4.57 -0.04
CA GLN A 161 -10.15 -5.71 -0.06
C GLN A 161 -10.47 -6.21 1.36
N VAL A 162 -9.44 -6.41 2.19
CA VAL A 162 -9.58 -7.02 3.51
C VAL A 162 -10.27 -6.08 4.51
N VAL A 163 -9.86 -4.81 4.58
CA VAL A 163 -10.39 -3.87 5.58
C VAL A 163 -11.89 -3.62 5.37
N PRO A 164 -12.39 -3.32 4.16
CA PRO A 164 -13.83 -3.17 3.95
C PRO A 164 -14.61 -4.45 4.26
N MET A 165 -14.08 -5.64 3.96
CA MET A 165 -14.76 -6.91 4.25
C MET A 165 -15.04 -7.07 5.75
N VAL A 166 -14.08 -6.73 6.61
CA VAL A 166 -14.26 -6.75 8.07
C VAL A 166 -15.39 -5.80 8.49
N PHE A 167 -15.38 -4.57 7.99
CA PHE A 167 -16.44 -3.59 8.31
C PHE A 167 -17.81 -3.99 7.79
N LEU A 168 -17.89 -4.60 6.61
CA LEU A 168 -19.15 -5.10 6.05
C LEU A 168 -19.76 -6.19 6.93
N VAL A 169 -18.94 -7.12 7.43
CA VAL A 169 -19.39 -8.16 8.38
C VAL A 169 -19.87 -7.52 9.68
N VAL A 170 -19.11 -6.57 10.24
CA VAL A 170 -19.52 -5.85 11.46
C VAL A 170 -20.84 -5.11 11.24
N ALA A 171 -20.99 -4.39 10.12
CA ALA A 171 -22.21 -3.66 9.78
C ALA A 171 -23.41 -4.62 9.66
N ALA A 172 -23.25 -5.75 8.99
CA ALA A 172 -24.30 -6.77 8.86
C ALA A 172 -24.75 -7.31 10.22
N VAL A 173 -23.79 -7.57 11.13
CA VAL A 173 -24.07 -8.04 12.50
C VAL A 173 -24.79 -6.96 13.31
N VAL A 174 -24.35 -5.70 13.23
CA VAL A 174 -24.98 -4.59 13.94
C VAL A 174 -26.41 -4.36 13.45
N VAL A 175 -26.63 -4.34 12.13
CA VAL A 175 -27.96 -4.23 11.52
C VAL A 175 -28.84 -5.41 11.95
N HIS A 176 -28.31 -6.63 11.93
CA HIS A 176 -29.03 -7.81 12.42
C HIS A 176 -29.47 -7.63 13.88
N ILE A 177 -28.59 -7.17 14.78
CA ILE A 177 -28.91 -6.95 16.20
C ILE A 177 -29.99 -5.88 16.37
N ILE A 178 -29.87 -4.76 15.65
CA ILE A 178 -30.83 -3.65 15.73
C ILE A 178 -32.21 -4.09 15.23
N VAL A 179 -32.28 -4.74 14.07
CA VAL A 179 -33.55 -5.22 13.50
C VAL A 179 -34.14 -6.33 14.37
N HIS A 180 -33.33 -7.22 14.93
CA HIS A 180 -33.79 -8.24 15.88
C HIS A 180 -34.40 -7.61 17.12
N ARG A 181 -33.72 -6.61 17.70
CA ARG A 181 -34.24 -5.89 18.85
C ARG A 181 -35.54 -5.16 18.52
N LEU A 182 -35.62 -4.50 17.37
CA LEU A 182 -36.79 -3.77 16.93
C LEU A 182 -38.00 -4.69 16.72
N THR A 183 -37.79 -5.83 16.06
CA THR A 183 -38.83 -6.84 15.81
C THR A 183 -39.31 -7.52 17.08
N GLU A 184 -38.43 -7.76 18.07
CA GLU A 184 -38.83 -8.24 19.40
C GLU A 184 -39.64 -7.18 20.18
N MET A 185 -39.20 -5.92 20.16
CA MET A 185 -39.93 -4.82 20.80
C MET A 185 -41.30 -4.58 20.16
N GLN A 186 -41.42 -4.84 18.85
CA GLN A 186 -42.64 -4.65 18.08
C GLN A 186 -43.43 -5.95 17.83
N ARG A 187 -43.11 -7.01 18.58
CA ARG A 187 -43.66 -8.36 18.35
C ARG A 187 -45.19 -8.40 18.42
N THR A 188 -45.80 -7.67 19.35
CA THR A 188 -47.26 -7.59 19.48
C THR A 188 -47.90 -6.91 18.27
N GLN A 189 -47.31 -5.80 17.78
CA GLN A 189 -47.80 -5.13 16.57
C GLN A 189 -47.68 -6.03 15.33
N ILE A 190 -46.56 -6.77 15.19
CA ILE A 190 -46.37 -7.74 14.11
C ILE A 190 -47.46 -8.83 14.17
N GLY A 191 -47.76 -9.35 15.36
CA GLY A 191 -48.80 -10.35 15.57
C GLY A 191 -50.20 -9.86 15.16
N LEU A 192 -50.53 -8.60 15.50
CA LEU A 192 -51.79 -7.97 15.10
C LEU A 192 -51.89 -7.80 13.58
N LEU A 193 -50.83 -7.33 12.92
CA LEU A 193 -50.79 -7.20 11.45
C LEU A 193 -51.02 -8.54 10.75
N CYS A 194 -50.37 -9.61 11.22
CA CYS A 194 -50.59 -10.95 10.68
C CYS A 194 -52.03 -11.46 10.95
N ALA A 195 -52.61 -11.14 12.11
CA ALA A 195 -54.00 -11.50 12.43
C ALA A 195 -55.03 -10.75 11.55
N MET A 196 -54.71 -9.53 11.13
CA MET A 196 -55.51 -8.74 10.18
C MET A 196 -55.30 -9.18 8.71
N GLY A 197 -54.53 -10.24 8.45
CA GLY A 197 -54.36 -10.82 7.11
C GLY A 197 -53.15 -10.30 6.32
N TYR A 198 -52.23 -9.55 6.93
CA TYR A 198 -50.99 -9.16 6.24
C TYR A 198 -50.07 -10.37 6.02
N SER A 199 -49.53 -10.48 4.80
CA SER A 199 -48.59 -11.54 4.46
C SER A 199 -47.23 -11.36 5.16
N LYS A 200 -46.66 -12.46 5.66
CA LYS A 200 -45.35 -12.47 6.33
C LYS A 200 -44.24 -11.82 5.50
N PRO A 201 -44.12 -12.06 4.17
CA PRO A 201 -43.11 -11.39 3.34
C PRO A 201 -43.28 -9.86 3.27
N ARG A 202 -44.51 -9.35 3.31
CA ARG A 202 -44.77 -7.90 3.32
C ARG A 202 -44.28 -7.26 4.62
N VAL A 203 -44.43 -7.95 5.75
CA VAL A 203 -43.86 -7.52 7.04
C VAL A 203 -42.32 -7.56 7.00
N VAL A 204 -41.72 -8.64 6.47
CA VAL A 204 -40.24 -8.71 6.29
C VAL A 204 -39.74 -7.55 5.45
N SER A 205 -40.40 -7.26 4.32
CA SER A 205 -40.01 -6.18 3.42
C SER A 205 -40.00 -4.82 4.11
N HIS A 206 -40.92 -4.57 5.05
CA HIS A 206 -40.93 -3.34 5.84
C HIS A 206 -39.69 -3.22 6.74
N TYR A 207 -39.24 -4.31 7.36
CA TYR A 207 -38.03 -4.26 8.19
C TYR A 207 -36.73 -4.24 7.38
N VAL A 208 -36.73 -4.88 6.21
CA VAL A 208 -35.60 -4.83 5.27
C VAL A 208 -35.43 -3.43 4.68
N SER A 209 -36.49 -2.64 4.53
CA SER A 209 -36.40 -1.27 4.01
C SER A 209 -35.56 -0.35 4.91
N TYR A 210 -35.54 -0.57 6.23
CA TYR A 210 -34.61 0.14 7.13
C TYR A 210 -33.15 -0.11 6.77
N ALA A 211 -32.78 -1.38 6.50
CA ALA A 211 -31.44 -1.73 6.08
C ALA A 211 -31.11 -1.16 4.68
N LEU A 212 -32.09 -1.11 3.78
CA LEU A 212 -31.94 -0.49 2.46
C LEU A 212 -31.66 1.01 2.57
N ILE A 213 -32.40 1.75 3.38
CA ILE A 213 -32.18 3.20 3.59
C ILE A 213 -30.77 3.44 4.14
N ILE A 214 -30.36 2.68 5.15
CA ILE A 214 -29.01 2.77 5.72
C ILE A 214 -27.95 2.48 4.65
N ALA A 215 -28.15 1.46 3.81
CA ALA A 215 -27.22 1.12 2.74
C ALA A 215 -27.12 2.22 1.67
N VAL A 216 -28.24 2.84 1.27
CA VAL A 216 -28.26 3.94 0.28
C VAL A 216 -27.53 5.15 0.84
N VAL A 217 -27.91 5.62 2.03
CA VAL A 217 -27.32 6.80 2.67
C VAL A 217 -25.83 6.56 2.97
N GLY A 218 -25.50 5.39 3.51
CA GLY A 218 -24.13 5.00 3.81
C GLY A 218 -23.26 4.90 2.56
N THR A 219 -23.77 4.34 1.45
CA THR A 219 -23.03 4.27 0.19
C THR A 219 -22.81 5.66 -0.41
N ALA A 220 -23.83 6.52 -0.39
CA ALA A 220 -23.73 7.89 -0.88
C ALA A 220 -22.70 8.70 -0.09
N ALA A 221 -22.83 8.72 1.24
CA ALA A 221 -21.89 9.42 2.13
C ALA A 221 -20.47 8.83 2.05
N GLY A 222 -20.35 7.50 2.04
CA GLY A 222 -19.06 6.80 1.97
C GLY A 222 -18.35 7.02 0.65
N SER A 223 -19.08 7.07 -0.47
CA SER A 223 -18.52 7.29 -1.80
C SER A 223 -18.06 8.75 -1.97
N LEU A 224 -18.83 9.72 -1.47
CA LEU A 224 -18.44 11.14 -1.47
C LEU A 224 -17.22 11.38 -0.57
N GLY A 225 -17.25 10.87 0.67
CA GLY A 225 -16.13 10.97 1.61
C GLY A 225 -14.88 10.26 1.08
N GLY A 226 -15.03 9.04 0.55
CA GLY A 226 -13.95 8.26 -0.04
C GLY A 226 -13.31 8.94 -1.23
N TYR A 227 -14.12 9.55 -2.13
CA TYR A 227 -13.59 10.32 -3.26
C TYR A 227 -12.78 11.54 -2.80
N HIS A 228 -13.25 12.26 -1.77
CA HIS A 228 -12.51 13.39 -1.21
C HIS A 228 -11.19 12.95 -0.56
N MET A 229 -11.22 11.89 0.25
CA MET A 229 -10.02 11.33 0.90
C MET A 229 -9.01 10.76 -0.10
N ALA A 230 -9.48 10.19 -1.21
CA ALA A 230 -8.61 9.67 -2.26
C ALA A 230 -7.68 10.76 -2.84
N GLY A 231 -8.14 12.01 -2.95
CA GLY A 231 -7.30 13.13 -3.37
C GLY A 231 -6.17 13.44 -2.38
N GLY A 232 -6.45 13.35 -1.08
CA GLY A 232 -5.43 13.50 -0.03
C GLY A 232 -4.41 12.37 -0.05
N PHE A 233 -4.89 11.13 -0.16
CA PHE A 233 -4.04 9.94 -0.29
C PHE A 233 -3.13 10.01 -1.52
N MET A 234 -3.66 10.52 -2.64
CA MET A 234 -2.89 10.72 -3.87
C MET A 234 -1.74 11.72 -3.69
N ARG A 235 -1.99 12.85 -3.02
CA ARG A 235 -0.95 13.85 -2.74
C ARG A 235 0.17 13.27 -1.88
N MET A 236 -0.19 12.43 -0.90
CA MET A 236 0.78 11.71 -0.09
C MET A 236 1.61 10.74 -0.94
N TYR A 237 0.98 9.95 -1.83
CA TYR A 237 1.72 9.04 -2.72
C TYR A 237 2.65 9.76 -3.68
N ASN A 238 2.22 10.90 -4.23
CA ASN A 238 3.06 11.73 -5.10
C ASN A 238 4.30 12.30 -4.39
N ARG A 239 4.37 12.25 -3.05
CA ARG A 239 5.56 12.58 -2.26
C ARG A 239 6.61 11.45 -2.27
N PHE A 240 6.25 10.25 -2.68
CA PHE A 240 7.17 9.10 -2.73
C PHE A 240 7.37 8.59 -4.15
N PHE A 241 6.27 8.43 -4.90
CA PHE A 241 6.27 7.93 -6.27
C PHE A 241 5.89 9.04 -7.24
N ARG A 242 6.76 9.34 -8.23
CA ARG A 242 6.47 10.39 -9.20
C ARG A 242 5.90 9.82 -10.49
N PHE A 243 4.61 10.06 -10.71
CA PHE A 243 3.94 9.68 -11.94
C PHE A 243 3.74 10.90 -12.86
N PRO A 244 3.83 10.73 -14.19
CA PRO A 244 3.54 11.79 -15.16
C PRO A 244 2.11 12.33 -15.03
N SER A 245 1.15 11.43 -14.82
CA SER A 245 -0.22 11.80 -14.52
C SER A 245 -0.83 10.80 -13.55
N LEU A 246 -1.33 11.32 -12.43
CA LEU A 246 -2.04 10.52 -11.44
C LEU A 246 -3.30 11.30 -11.07
N ARG A 247 -4.45 10.82 -11.56
CA ARG A 247 -5.75 11.48 -11.36
C ARG A 247 -6.68 10.53 -10.63
N VAL A 248 -7.43 11.08 -9.67
CA VAL A 248 -8.53 10.36 -9.04
C VAL A 248 -9.67 10.31 -10.04
N VAL A 249 -10.04 9.11 -10.49
CA VAL A 249 -11.17 8.91 -11.40
C VAL A 249 -12.34 8.35 -10.62
N PHE A 250 -13.49 9.01 -10.70
CA PHE A 250 -14.71 8.48 -10.14
C PHE A 250 -15.20 7.31 -11.01
N GLN A 251 -15.28 6.12 -10.42
CA GLN A 251 -15.67 4.91 -11.12
C GLN A 251 -17.08 4.45 -10.66
N PRO A 252 -18.14 4.67 -11.46
CA PRO A 252 -19.51 4.32 -11.06
C PRO A 252 -19.69 2.83 -10.73
N SER A 253 -18.97 1.94 -11.43
CA SER A 253 -19.01 0.51 -11.16
C SER A 253 -18.53 0.15 -9.75
N ALA A 254 -17.58 0.90 -9.18
CA ALA A 254 -17.12 0.71 -7.81
C ALA A 254 -18.21 1.08 -6.79
N VAL A 255 -18.98 2.13 -7.05
CA VAL A 255 -20.12 2.53 -6.21
C VAL A 255 -21.23 1.50 -6.25
N VAL A 256 -21.56 0.99 -7.44
CA VAL A 256 -22.55 -0.08 -7.60
C VAL A 256 -22.10 -1.36 -6.88
N LEU A 257 -20.82 -1.73 -6.99
CA LEU A 257 -20.27 -2.88 -6.27
C LEU A 257 -20.31 -2.67 -4.76
N ALA A 258 -19.94 -1.49 -4.27
CA ALA A 258 -20.01 -1.14 -2.85
C ALA A 258 -21.45 -1.21 -2.32
N PHE A 259 -22.43 -0.70 -3.08
CA PHE A 259 -23.85 -0.81 -2.74
C PHE A 259 -24.32 -2.27 -2.74
N ALA A 260 -23.95 -3.06 -3.76
CA ALA A 260 -24.34 -4.46 -3.86
C ALA A 260 -23.79 -5.29 -2.69
N LEU A 261 -22.53 -5.08 -2.31
CA LEU A 261 -21.90 -5.78 -1.20
C LEU A 261 -22.45 -5.33 0.16
N SER A 262 -22.48 -4.02 0.42
CA SER A 262 -22.95 -3.46 1.71
C SER A 262 -24.45 -3.60 1.89
N GLY A 263 -25.23 -3.20 0.88
CA GLY A 263 -26.67 -3.37 0.84
C GLY A 263 -27.04 -4.85 0.91
N GLY A 264 -26.40 -5.70 0.12
CA GLY A 264 -26.64 -7.15 0.14
C GLY A 264 -26.43 -7.75 1.53
N MET A 265 -25.29 -7.49 2.18
CA MET A 265 -25.02 -7.99 3.52
C MET A 265 -25.99 -7.45 4.59
N CYS A 266 -26.28 -6.15 4.59
CA CYS A 266 -27.22 -5.54 5.52
C CYS A 266 -28.65 -6.05 5.33
N MET A 267 -29.11 -6.16 4.09
CA MET A 267 -30.44 -6.69 3.75
C MET A 267 -30.56 -8.17 4.14
N LEU A 268 -29.53 -8.99 3.89
CA LEU A 268 -29.51 -10.38 4.35
C LEU A 268 -29.58 -10.49 5.87
N GLY A 269 -28.83 -9.64 6.60
CA GLY A 269 -28.87 -9.58 8.07
C GLY A 269 -30.25 -9.20 8.61
N ALA A 270 -30.88 -8.19 8.02
CA ALA A 270 -32.23 -7.73 8.35
C ALA A 270 -33.31 -8.76 8.01
N ALA A 271 -33.24 -9.35 6.81
CA ALA A 271 -34.19 -10.35 6.34
C ALA A 271 -34.14 -11.61 7.21
N ARG A 272 -32.93 -12.11 7.52
CA ARG A 272 -32.74 -13.25 8.43
C ARG A 272 -33.32 -12.97 9.81
N SER A 273 -33.16 -11.75 10.32
CA SER A 273 -33.72 -11.34 11.60
C SER A 273 -35.25 -11.34 11.59
N ALA A 274 -35.86 -10.60 10.65
CA ALA A 274 -37.31 -10.47 10.55
C ALA A 274 -37.98 -11.84 10.31
N TRP A 275 -37.38 -12.69 9.47
CA TRP A 275 -37.88 -14.03 9.20
C TRP A 275 -37.90 -14.94 10.44
N ASN A 276 -36.89 -14.84 11.30
CA ASN A 276 -36.84 -15.66 12.52
C ASN A 276 -37.96 -15.32 13.50
N VAL A 277 -38.37 -14.05 13.59
CA VAL A 277 -39.49 -13.63 14.45
C VAL A 277 -40.83 -14.09 13.86
N LEU A 278 -40.98 -14.08 12.54
CA LEU A 278 -42.20 -14.51 11.84
C LEU A 278 -42.44 -16.03 11.81
N LYS A 279 -41.48 -16.84 12.28
CA LYS A 279 -41.69 -18.27 12.53
C LYS A 279 -42.59 -18.53 13.75
N MET A 280 -42.78 -17.55 14.62
CA MET A 280 -43.69 -17.67 15.76
C MET A 280 -45.14 -17.59 15.29
N GLU A 281 -46.03 -18.39 15.88
CA GLU A 281 -47.47 -18.31 15.58
C GLU A 281 -48.05 -16.97 16.06
N PRO A 282 -48.98 -16.34 15.31
CA PRO A 282 -49.59 -15.06 15.69
C PRO A 282 -50.19 -15.06 17.11
N ALA A 283 -50.80 -16.17 17.52
CA ALA A 283 -51.36 -16.36 18.86
C ALA A 283 -50.28 -16.36 19.97
N GLN A 284 -49.05 -16.78 19.66
CA GLN A 284 -47.91 -16.74 20.58
C GLN A 284 -47.25 -15.36 20.62
N ALA A 285 -47.38 -14.55 19.56
CA ALA A 285 -46.83 -13.19 19.49
C ALA A 285 -47.63 -12.15 20.29
N ILE A 286 -48.93 -12.40 20.51
CA ILE A 286 -49.83 -11.50 21.26
C ILE A 286 -49.78 -11.78 22.77
N ARG A 287 -49.37 -12.99 23.19
CA ARG A 287 -49.15 -13.29 24.61
C ARG A 287 -47.91 -12.54 25.13
N PRO A 288 -47.96 -11.96 26.34
CA PRO A 288 -46.77 -11.38 26.96
C PRO A 288 -45.69 -12.46 27.00
N ALA A 289 -44.47 -12.10 26.58
CA ALA A 289 -43.36 -13.04 26.53
C ALA A 289 -43.22 -13.70 27.90
N THR A 290 -43.61 -14.97 28.00
CA THR A 290 -43.42 -15.75 29.22
C THR A 290 -41.92 -15.72 29.49
N GLY A 291 -41.53 -15.21 30.67
CA GLY A 291 -40.13 -15.09 31.06
C GLY A 291 -39.44 -16.42 30.74
N ALA A 292 -38.45 -16.39 29.84
CA ALA A 292 -37.85 -17.59 29.29
C ALA A 292 -37.51 -18.56 30.44
N THR A 293 -38.08 -19.76 30.37
CA THR A 293 -37.98 -20.82 31.37
C THR A 293 -36.57 -20.87 31.93
N GLU A 294 -36.43 -20.82 33.25
CA GLU A 294 -35.15 -20.80 33.96
C GLU A 294 -34.27 -21.99 33.53
N ARG A 295 -33.46 -21.81 32.48
CA ARG A 295 -32.34 -22.71 32.20
C ARG A 295 -31.28 -22.41 33.24
N THR A 296 -31.41 -23.06 34.39
CA THR A 296 -30.42 -23.04 35.47
C THR A 296 -29.07 -23.44 34.88
N VAL A 297 -28.11 -22.51 34.88
CA VAL A 297 -26.71 -22.84 34.60
C VAL A 297 -26.25 -23.69 35.77
N ARG A 298 -26.23 -25.01 35.61
CA ARG A 298 -25.58 -25.91 36.57
C ARG A 298 -24.09 -25.61 36.53
N PRO A 299 -23.47 -25.14 37.62
CA PRO A 299 -22.03 -25.02 37.66
C PRO A 299 -21.46 -26.44 37.53
N GLY A 300 -20.88 -26.76 36.38
CA GLY A 300 -20.12 -28.00 36.16
C GLY A 300 -18.84 -28.01 37.01
N ARG A 301 -17.83 -28.79 36.59
CA ARG A 301 -16.55 -29.03 37.29
C ARG A 301 -15.76 -27.80 37.80
N LEU A 302 -16.17 -26.56 37.50
CA LEU A 302 -15.56 -25.30 37.98
C LEU A 302 -16.36 -24.59 39.10
N SER A 303 -17.11 -25.32 39.96
CA SER A 303 -17.93 -24.71 41.02
C SER A 303 -17.13 -23.85 42.03
N PHE A 304 -15.82 -24.11 42.19
CA PHE A 304 -14.93 -23.35 43.07
C PHE A 304 -14.79 -21.89 42.62
N LEU A 305 -14.58 -21.65 41.32
CA LEU A 305 -14.49 -20.30 40.75
C LEU A 305 -15.81 -19.53 40.87
N TRP A 306 -16.96 -20.23 40.79
CA TRP A 306 -18.27 -19.62 40.98
C TRP A 306 -18.45 -19.04 42.38
N LYS A 307 -17.81 -19.61 43.43
CA LYS A 307 -17.92 -19.09 44.80
C LYS A 307 -17.18 -17.76 44.99
N TRP A 308 -16.13 -17.49 44.22
CA TRP A 308 -15.29 -16.30 44.34
C TRP A 308 -15.78 -15.12 43.48
N LEU A 309 -16.68 -15.35 42.52
CA LEU A 309 -17.24 -14.27 41.71
C LEU A 309 -18.28 -13.43 42.49
N PRO A 310 -18.19 -12.09 42.46
CA PRO A 310 -19.26 -11.20 42.94
C PRO A 310 -20.58 -11.43 42.22
N LEU A 311 -21.71 -11.09 42.86
CA LEU A 311 -23.05 -11.34 42.34
C LEU A 311 -23.26 -10.79 40.92
N ASN A 312 -22.73 -9.60 40.64
CA ASN A 312 -22.83 -8.94 39.32
C ASN A 312 -22.15 -9.77 38.21
N TRP A 313 -20.96 -10.31 38.48
CA TRP A 313 -20.24 -11.17 37.53
C TRP A 313 -20.95 -12.50 37.30
N ARG A 314 -21.53 -13.09 38.36
CA ARG A 314 -22.33 -14.32 38.22
C ARG A 314 -23.56 -14.10 37.33
N MET A 315 -24.22 -12.95 37.44
CA MET A 315 -25.36 -12.62 36.59
C MET A 315 -24.94 -12.40 35.13
N THR A 316 -23.82 -11.74 34.86
CA THR A 316 -23.28 -11.52 33.51
C THR A 316 -22.82 -12.81 32.85
N VAL A 317 -22.09 -13.68 33.57
CA VAL A 317 -21.69 -15.00 33.03
C VAL A 317 -22.91 -15.87 32.75
N ARG A 318 -23.90 -15.87 33.66
CA ARG A 318 -25.16 -16.61 33.47
C ARG A 318 -25.95 -16.08 32.28
N SER A 319 -26.05 -14.77 32.12
CA SER A 319 -26.73 -14.16 30.96
C SER A 319 -25.99 -14.46 29.67
N ALA A 320 -24.65 -14.47 29.69
CA ALA A 320 -23.83 -14.78 28.52
C ALA A 320 -23.97 -16.23 28.06
N VAL A 321 -23.96 -17.19 29.00
CA VAL A 321 -24.21 -18.60 28.71
C VAL A 321 -25.65 -18.85 28.25
N ARG A 322 -26.61 -18.06 28.74
CA ARG A 322 -28.02 -18.14 28.34
C ARG A 322 -28.24 -17.66 26.91
N SER A 323 -27.61 -16.57 26.50
CA SER A 323 -27.74 -15.99 25.15
C SER A 323 -26.45 -16.13 24.34
N ARG A 324 -26.01 -17.38 24.11
CA ARG A 324 -24.72 -17.69 23.44
C ARG A 324 -24.51 -16.90 22.15
N ALA A 325 -25.52 -16.82 21.29
CA ALA A 325 -25.44 -16.07 20.04
C ALA A 325 -25.16 -14.57 20.27
N ARG A 326 -25.95 -13.91 21.13
CA ARG A 326 -25.79 -12.48 21.45
C ARG A 326 -24.41 -12.19 22.04
N SER A 327 -23.95 -13.03 22.97
CA SER A 327 -22.65 -12.85 23.62
C SER A 327 -21.49 -13.09 22.68
N LEU A 328 -21.56 -14.11 21.81
CA LEU A 328 -20.56 -14.33 20.76
C LEU A 328 -20.46 -13.12 19.84
N PHE A 329 -21.59 -12.54 19.40
CA PHE A 329 -21.57 -11.34 18.55
C PHE A 329 -21.03 -10.11 19.25
N SER A 330 -21.35 -9.88 20.52
CA SER A 330 -20.79 -8.77 21.29
C SER A 330 -19.28 -8.92 21.50
N VAL A 331 -18.81 -10.13 21.83
CA VAL A 331 -17.37 -10.40 21.96
C VAL A 331 -16.67 -10.22 20.63
N PHE A 332 -17.23 -10.72 19.53
CA PHE A 332 -16.68 -10.55 18.20
C PHE A 332 -16.60 -9.06 17.80
N GLY A 333 -17.66 -8.29 18.02
CA GLY A 333 -17.69 -6.86 17.71
C GLY A 333 -16.65 -6.07 18.52
N VAL A 334 -16.54 -6.34 19.83
CA VAL A 334 -15.52 -5.71 20.68
C VAL A 334 -14.12 -6.13 20.26
N ALA A 335 -13.89 -7.42 19.98
CA ALA A 335 -12.60 -7.91 19.51
C ALA A 335 -12.17 -7.25 18.20
N VAL A 336 -13.07 -7.13 17.21
CA VAL A 336 -12.78 -6.44 15.96
C VAL A 336 -12.48 -4.96 16.22
N ALA A 337 -13.30 -4.27 17.02
CA ALA A 337 -13.05 -2.86 17.36
C ALA A 337 -11.69 -2.66 18.05
N THR A 338 -11.34 -3.52 19.01
CA THR A 338 -10.03 -3.49 19.67
C THR A 338 -8.90 -3.81 18.70
N MET A 339 -9.04 -4.84 17.85
CA MET A 339 -8.04 -5.16 16.83
C MET A 339 -7.80 -3.98 15.89
N MET A 340 -8.85 -3.28 15.46
CA MET A 340 -8.72 -2.10 14.61
C MET A 340 -8.01 -0.93 15.30
N LEU A 341 -8.31 -0.69 16.57
CA LEU A 341 -7.59 0.30 17.38
C LEU A 341 -6.11 -0.06 17.52
N VAL A 342 -5.81 -1.33 17.81
CA VAL A 342 -4.43 -1.82 17.93
C VAL A 342 -3.68 -1.66 16.61
N VAL A 343 -4.27 -2.02 15.46
CA VAL A 343 -3.65 -1.83 14.14
C VAL A 343 -3.33 -0.35 13.90
N GLY A 344 -4.26 0.56 14.21
CA GLY A 344 -4.02 2.00 14.08
C GLY A 344 -2.87 2.51 14.95
N ALA A 345 -2.83 2.10 16.22
CA ALA A 345 -1.78 2.51 17.15
C ALA A 345 -0.41 1.93 16.78
N THR A 346 -0.34 0.62 16.51
CA THR A 346 0.91 -0.09 16.20
C THR A 346 1.53 0.31 14.87
N THR A 347 0.76 0.89 13.95
CA THR A 347 1.32 1.42 12.69
C THR A 347 2.38 2.50 12.99
N MET A 348 2.14 3.38 13.97
CA MET A 348 3.09 4.43 14.34
C MET A 348 4.32 3.82 15.04
N ASP A 349 4.10 2.91 15.99
CA ASP A 349 5.17 2.18 16.67
C ASP A 349 6.08 1.43 15.68
N TYR A 350 5.50 0.88 14.62
CA TYR A 350 6.27 0.19 13.56
C TYR A 350 7.18 1.15 12.80
N PHE A 351 6.70 2.35 12.45
CA PHE A 351 7.53 3.36 11.79
C PHE A 351 8.66 3.86 12.70
N ASP A 352 8.37 4.12 13.98
CA ASP A 352 9.38 4.54 14.95
C ASP A 352 10.46 3.47 15.13
N TRP A 353 10.05 2.21 15.27
CA TRP A 353 10.97 1.08 15.35
C TRP A 353 11.78 0.92 14.07
N LEU A 354 11.16 1.07 12.90
CA LEU A 354 11.84 0.95 11.61
C LEU A 354 12.91 2.03 11.44
N ILE A 355 12.62 3.27 11.78
CA ILE A 355 13.59 4.38 11.74
C ILE A 355 14.72 4.11 12.75
N ALA A 356 14.39 3.74 13.98
CA ALA A 356 15.39 3.43 15.01
C ALA A 356 16.28 2.24 14.62
N TYR A 357 15.72 1.22 13.96
CA TYR A 357 16.46 0.06 13.47
C TYR A 357 17.35 0.44 12.28
N GLN A 358 16.80 1.17 11.30
CA GLN A 358 17.52 1.57 10.10
C GLN A 358 18.73 2.45 10.45
N PHE A 359 18.55 3.50 11.25
CA PHE A 359 19.63 4.45 11.57
C PHE A 359 20.43 4.06 12.82
N GLY A 360 19.89 3.21 13.69
CA GLY A 360 20.58 2.74 14.89
C GLY A 360 21.42 1.48 14.69
N GLN A 361 21.03 0.60 13.76
CA GLN A 361 21.68 -0.71 13.57
C GLN A 361 22.15 -0.97 12.14
N VAL A 362 21.40 -0.56 11.12
CA VAL A 362 21.72 -0.89 9.72
C VAL A 362 22.72 0.12 9.12
N ASP A 363 22.38 1.41 9.16
CA ASP A 363 23.19 2.50 8.65
C ASP A 363 23.46 3.51 9.75
N ARG A 364 24.55 3.31 10.47
CA ARG A 364 24.98 4.14 11.59
C ARG A 364 25.82 5.34 11.16
N SER A 365 25.92 5.59 9.86
CA SER A 365 26.73 6.67 9.31
C SER A 365 25.99 8.01 9.37
N ASP A 366 26.66 9.06 9.84
CA ASP A 366 26.13 10.43 9.75
C ASP A 366 26.25 10.96 8.31
N VAL A 367 27.32 10.57 7.62
CA VAL A 367 27.60 10.90 6.23
C VAL A 367 28.19 9.67 5.54
N ARG A 368 27.66 9.33 4.36
CA ARG A 368 28.21 8.31 3.47
C ARG A 368 28.79 8.97 2.23
N VAL A 369 30.02 8.59 1.89
CA VAL A 369 30.71 9.03 0.68
C VAL A 369 30.88 7.81 -0.22
N ASP A 370 30.16 7.80 -1.34
CA ASP A 370 30.25 6.75 -2.35
C ASP A 370 31.26 7.18 -3.43
N PHE A 371 32.19 6.29 -3.79
CA PHE A 371 33.14 6.51 -4.87
C PHE A 371 32.73 5.69 -6.10
N ALA A 372 32.96 6.24 -7.30
CA ALA A 372 32.64 5.56 -8.56
C ALA A 372 33.50 4.30 -8.78
N ASN A 373 34.77 4.36 -8.35
CA ASN A 373 35.73 3.27 -8.45
C ASN A 373 36.24 2.90 -7.06
N GLU A 374 36.78 1.68 -6.95
CA GLU A 374 37.47 1.23 -5.75
C GLU A 374 38.61 2.19 -5.41
N ARG A 375 38.70 2.58 -4.13
CA ARG A 375 39.79 3.42 -3.62
C ARG A 375 40.64 2.62 -2.64
N PRO A 376 41.96 2.87 -2.59
CA PRO A 376 42.82 2.26 -1.59
C PRO A 376 42.34 2.59 -0.18
N GLU A 377 42.67 1.73 0.78
CA GLU A 377 42.34 1.93 2.20
C GLU A 377 42.88 3.27 2.74
N ALA A 378 43.95 3.80 2.13
CA ALA A 378 44.47 5.15 2.40
C ALA A 378 43.42 6.26 2.27
N ALA A 379 42.41 6.11 1.41
CA ALA A 379 41.33 7.09 1.28
C ALA A 379 40.51 7.22 2.57
N VAL A 380 40.37 6.15 3.36
CA VAL A 380 39.72 6.21 4.67
C VAL A 380 40.50 7.12 5.61
N LEU A 381 41.84 6.98 5.64
CA LEU A 381 42.73 7.80 6.46
C LEU A 381 42.74 9.28 6.02
N GLU A 382 42.51 9.56 4.73
CA GLU A 382 42.34 10.94 4.25
C GLU A 382 41.02 11.55 4.71
N ILE A 383 39.92 10.78 4.65
CA ILE A 383 38.62 11.23 5.16
C ILE A 383 38.68 11.46 6.67
N GLU A 384 39.38 10.63 7.44
CA GLU A 384 39.55 10.84 8.89
C GLU A 384 40.28 12.14 9.23
N LYS A 385 41.08 12.69 8.32
CA LYS A 385 41.78 13.97 8.52
C LYS A 385 40.91 15.19 8.22
N VAL A 386 39.75 15.00 7.60
CA VAL A 386 38.83 16.11 7.31
C VAL A 386 38.29 16.68 8.62
N GLU A 387 38.31 18.01 8.73
CA GLU A 387 37.86 18.71 9.93
C GLU A 387 36.40 18.32 10.26
N GLY A 388 36.18 17.90 11.51
CA GLY A 388 34.86 17.47 11.99
C GLY A 388 34.60 15.96 11.89
N VAL A 389 35.43 15.18 11.18
CA VAL A 389 35.31 13.72 11.13
C VAL A 389 35.89 13.11 12.41
N ARG A 390 35.07 12.35 13.16
CA ARG A 390 35.50 11.65 14.38
C ARG A 390 36.03 10.24 14.12
N ARG A 391 35.47 9.57 13.10
CA ARG A 391 35.79 8.19 12.71
C ARG A 391 35.34 8.00 11.27
N ALA A 392 36.16 7.33 10.46
CA ALA A 392 35.74 6.86 9.14
C ALA A 392 35.85 5.33 9.09
N GLU A 393 34.93 4.71 8.35
CA GLU A 393 34.96 3.26 8.11
C GLU A 393 34.89 3.03 6.60
N GLY A 394 35.85 2.27 6.07
CA GLY A 394 35.83 1.84 4.68
C GLY A 394 34.82 0.72 4.48
N ILE A 395 33.94 0.86 3.49
CA ILE A 395 32.99 -0.18 3.10
C ILE A 395 33.24 -0.51 1.64
N LEU A 396 33.44 -1.79 1.35
CA LEU A 396 33.45 -2.32 -0.03
C LEU A 396 32.10 -2.97 -0.31
N GLN A 397 31.34 -2.40 -1.24
CA GLN A 397 30.08 -2.98 -1.73
C GLN A 397 30.30 -3.52 -3.13
N VAL A 398 30.26 -4.85 -3.27
CA VAL A 398 30.36 -5.54 -4.55
C VAL A 398 29.12 -6.41 -4.74
N GLY A 399 28.40 -6.14 -5.82
CA GLY A 399 27.32 -7.01 -6.26
C GLY A 399 27.88 -8.31 -6.82
N GLY A 400 27.17 -9.41 -6.61
CA GLY A 400 27.59 -10.73 -7.06
C GLY A 400 26.43 -11.69 -7.27
N GLN A 401 26.66 -12.73 -8.06
CA GLN A 401 25.70 -13.81 -8.25
C GLN A 401 26.01 -14.95 -7.28
N LEU A 402 25.10 -15.22 -6.35
CA LEU A 402 25.14 -16.43 -5.54
C LEU A 402 24.56 -17.59 -6.34
N ARG A 403 25.34 -18.66 -6.53
CA ARG A 403 24.93 -19.87 -7.24
C ARG A 403 24.94 -21.08 -6.32
N ASN A 404 23.81 -21.78 -6.25
CA ASN A 404 23.68 -23.09 -5.62
C ASN A 404 23.06 -24.07 -6.63
N GLY A 405 23.92 -24.79 -7.36
CA GLY A 405 23.51 -25.68 -8.45
C GLY A 405 22.81 -24.92 -9.58
N TRP A 406 21.53 -25.22 -9.77
CA TRP A 406 20.65 -24.56 -10.76
C TRP A 406 19.99 -23.28 -10.24
N ARG A 407 20.11 -22.97 -8.95
CA ARG A 407 19.55 -21.74 -8.36
C ARG A 407 20.60 -20.64 -8.40
N THR A 408 20.26 -19.53 -9.03
CA THR A 408 21.06 -18.31 -9.03
C THR A 408 20.28 -17.18 -8.38
N LYS A 409 20.97 -16.32 -7.63
CA LYS A 409 20.41 -15.11 -7.05
C LYS A 409 21.44 -14.00 -7.15
N TYR A 410 21.10 -12.91 -7.82
CA TYR A 410 21.90 -11.70 -7.79
C TYR A 410 21.71 -11.01 -6.43
N VAL A 411 22.81 -10.64 -5.81
CA VAL A 411 22.86 -9.85 -4.58
C VAL A 411 23.61 -8.57 -4.92
N VAL A 412 23.01 -7.44 -4.59
CA VAL A 412 23.59 -6.10 -4.74
C VAL A 412 23.76 -5.52 -3.36
#